data_AF-A0A452XVM3-F1
#
_entry.id   AF-A0A452XVM3-F1
#
_cell.length_a   1.000
_cell.length_b   1.000
_cell.length_c   1.000
_cell.angle_alpha   90.00
_cell.angle_beta   90.00
_cell.angle_gamma   90.00
#
_symmetry.space_group_name_H-M   'P 1'
#
loop_
_entity.id
_entity.type
_entity.pdbx_description
1 polymer ?
#
loop_
_entity_poly.entity_id
_entity_poly.type
_entity_poly.pdbx_seq_one_letter_code
_entity_poly.pdbx_strand_id
1 'polypeptide(L)'
;MATPTTSRLHHYLLPALPSRPPRTSSSSAPSVQGPSRRPTSRLYCSSPPVRVGAPPSGKGGEYRPSLADDFLLAFFRAKMVEEVGWDSQKPGYEGLIEVANRLMIKGKSASETEQSAVRVLQALFPPLLLVLFKALLAPIANGQLASMMVARATALSCQWLMGTCSVNSVTLPNGKSLSSGVFVEKCKYLEESKCLGICINTCKLPTQTFFKDHMGVDLYMEPNFEDYSCQFNFGVPPPPIDTDKALKEPCLDICTNARRRRELGSSGGPDGLCPQV
;
A
#
# COMPACT_ATOMS: atom_id res chain seq x y z
N MET A 1 -57.89 -48.66 -29.72
CA MET A 1 -59.04 -48.72 -28.78
C MET A 1 -58.57 -48.23 -27.42
N ALA A 2 -59.47 -47.59 -26.66
CA ALA A 2 -59.42 -47.31 -25.21
C ALA A 2 -58.19 -46.58 -24.60
N THR A 3 -58.45 -45.34 -24.18
CA THR A 3 -57.85 -44.59 -23.05
C THR A 3 -58.63 -44.91 -21.75
N PRO A 4 -58.61 -44.10 -20.66
CA PRO A 4 -57.54 -43.56 -19.78
C PRO A 4 -57.72 -44.09 -18.31
N THR A 5 -57.14 -43.54 -17.22
CA THR A 5 -57.60 -42.37 -16.41
C THR A 5 -56.52 -41.89 -15.41
N THR A 6 -56.11 -40.60 -15.41
CA THR A 6 -56.38 -39.49 -14.42
C THR A 6 -55.93 -39.74 -12.95
N SER A 7 -55.37 -38.80 -12.16
CA SER A 7 -55.65 -37.35 -11.92
C SER A 7 -54.53 -36.78 -10.98
N ARG A 8 -54.33 -35.50 -10.63
CA ARG A 8 -54.83 -34.15 -11.02
C ARG A 8 -53.79 -33.10 -10.50
N LEU A 9 -53.19 -32.26 -11.33
CA LEU A 9 -53.44 -30.81 -11.49
C LEU A 9 -53.93 -30.00 -10.26
N HIS A 10 -53.19 -28.92 -9.91
CA HIS A 10 -53.67 -27.53 -10.07
C HIS A 10 -52.55 -26.47 -10.01
N HIS A 11 -52.27 -25.83 -11.15
CA HIS A 11 -51.78 -24.44 -11.19
C HIS A 11 -52.97 -23.48 -10.94
N TYR A 12 -52.72 -22.26 -10.45
CA TYR A 12 -53.40 -21.04 -10.94
C TYR A 12 -52.54 -19.78 -10.74
N LEU A 13 -52.76 -18.79 -11.62
CA LEU A 13 -51.98 -17.54 -11.76
C LEU A 13 -52.62 -16.33 -11.03
N LEU A 14 -51.86 -15.23 -11.01
CA LEU A 14 -52.20 -13.86 -10.58
C LEU A 14 -53.56 -13.30 -11.07
N PRO A 15 -54.05 -12.23 -10.42
CA PRO A 15 -54.11 -10.92 -11.11
C PRO A 15 -53.67 -9.72 -10.24
N ALA A 16 -53.70 -8.50 -10.81
CA ALA A 16 -53.09 -7.26 -10.26
C ALA A 16 -54.11 -6.16 -9.82
N LEU A 17 -53.64 -5.23 -8.95
CA LEU A 17 -53.98 -3.78 -8.74
C LEU A 17 -55.39 -3.22 -9.03
N PRO A 18 -55.98 -2.29 -8.21
CA PRO A 18 -55.45 -0.90 -8.11
C PRO A 18 -55.76 0.00 -6.85
N SER A 19 -55.06 1.16 -6.77
CA SER A 19 -55.46 2.53 -6.33
C SER A 19 -56.01 2.96 -4.92
N ARG A 20 -55.16 3.71 -4.18
CA ARG A 20 -55.33 5.09 -3.56
C ARG A 20 -56.36 5.34 -2.37
N PRO A 21 -56.51 6.57 -1.78
CA PRO A 21 -56.21 6.82 -0.34
C PRO A 21 -57.34 7.49 0.52
N PRO A 22 -57.10 7.80 1.81
CA PRO A 22 -57.12 9.20 2.31
C PRO A 22 -56.00 9.49 3.35
N ARG A 23 -55.50 10.70 3.73
CA ARG A 23 -55.87 12.14 3.78
C ARG A 23 -56.05 12.68 5.22
N THR A 24 -55.08 13.52 5.66
CA THR A 24 -55.21 14.70 6.57
C THR A 24 -55.70 14.49 8.03
N SER A 25 -55.43 15.34 9.03
CA SER A 25 -55.20 16.82 9.12
C SER A 25 -54.26 17.16 10.31
N SER A 26 -53.36 18.17 10.26
CA SER A 26 -53.57 19.64 10.50
C SER A 26 -53.81 19.99 12.00
N SER A 27 -53.49 21.16 12.60
CA SER A 27 -53.01 22.47 12.13
C SER A 27 -52.31 23.31 13.25
N SER A 28 -51.33 24.15 12.86
CA SER A 28 -50.92 25.48 13.38
C SER A 28 -51.32 26.05 14.77
N ALA A 29 -50.36 26.72 15.44
CA ALA A 29 -50.56 27.89 16.33
C ALA A 29 -49.26 28.76 16.47
N PRO A 30 -49.30 30.05 16.91
CA PRO A 30 -48.28 31.05 16.55
C PRO A 30 -47.49 31.74 17.70
N SER A 31 -46.68 32.75 17.30
CA SER A 31 -45.83 33.67 18.07
C SER A 31 -46.54 34.55 19.13
N VAL A 32 -45.81 35.03 20.18
CA VAL A 32 -45.73 36.45 20.63
C VAL A 32 -44.74 36.67 21.82
N GLN A 33 -43.81 37.62 21.63
CA GLN A 33 -43.12 38.61 22.53
C GLN A 33 -42.73 38.30 24.02
N GLY A 34 -41.59 38.90 24.47
CA GLY A 34 -41.02 38.82 25.85
C GLY A 34 -41.63 39.80 26.88
N PRO A 35 -40.97 40.14 28.03
CA PRO A 35 -39.58 40.67 28.08
C PRO A 35 -38.73 40.46 29.38
N SER A 36 -37.52 41.06 29.39
CA SER A 36 -36.80 41.68 30.54
C SER A 36 -35.90 40.88 31.53
N ARG A 37 -34.57 41.10 31.34
CA ARG A 37 -33.49 41.37 32.33
C ARG A 37 -33.48 40.70 33.73
N ARG A 38 -32.40 39.96 34.01
CA ARG A 38 -31.39 40.26 35.06
C ARG A 38 -30.05 39.57 34.75
N PRO A 39 -28.89 40.06 35.25
CA PRO A 39 -27.57 39.62 34.80
C PRO A 39 -26.97 38.52 35.68
N THR A 40 -26.19 37.62 35.07
CA THR A 40 -25.22 36.76 35.75
C THR A 40 -23.89 36.78 35.03
N SER A 41 -22.81 36.88 35.80
CA SER A 41 -21.48 37.29 35.35
C SER A 41 -20.79 36.21 34.49
N ARG A 42 -20.37 36.56 33.28
CA ARG A 42 -19.46 35.71 32.48
C ARG A 42 -18.02 35.87 32.97
N LEU A 43 -17.55 34.94 33.79
CA LEU A 43 -16.13 34.72 34.02
C LEU A 43 -15.51 34.07 32.77
N TYR A 44 -14.85 34.89 31.95
CA TYR A 44 -14.01 34.41 30.84
C TYR A 44 -12.75 33.74 31.41
N CYS A 45 -12.70 32.41 31.41
CA CYS A 45 -11.45 31.67 31.61
C CYS A 45 -10.74 31.54 30.25
N SER A 46 -9.83 32.46 29.96
CA SER A 46 -8.96 32.38 28.79
C SER A 46 -7.90 31.29 28.98
N SER A 47 -8.15 30.10 28.41
CA SER A 47 -7.09 29.09 28.27
C SER A 47 -6.06 29.54 27.23
N PRO A 48 -4.74 29.42 27.49
CA PRO A 48 -3.73 29.70 26.47
C PRO A 48 -3.82 28.65 25.35
N PRO A 49 -3.55 29.02 24.08
CA PRO A 49 -3.56 28.05 22.99
C PRO A 49 -2.44 27.03 23.19
N VAL A 50 -2.81 25.75 23.15
CA VAL A 50 -1.86 24.64 23.14
C VAL A 50 -0.99 24.78 21.88
N ARG A 51 0.27 25.17 22.06
CA ARG A 51 1.27 25.04 21.00
C ARG A 51 1.47 23.56 20.74
N VAL A 52 0.87 23.07 19.65
CA VAL A 52 1.30 21.81 19.02
C VAL A 52 2.74 22.03 18.59
N GLY A 53 3.67 21.53 19.40
CA GLY A 53 5.08 21.51 19.03
C GLY A 53 5.22 20.68 17.77
N ALA A 54 5.79 21.26 16.71
CA ALA A 54 6.26 20.48 15.59
C ALA A 54 7.18 19.36 16.12
N PRO A 55 7.13 18.14 15.56
CA PRO A 55 8.07 17.10 15.95
C PRO A 55 9.49 17.63 15.76
N PRO A 56 10.45 17.26 16.64
CA PRO A 56 11.82 17.74 16.50
C PRO A 56 12.34 17.33 15.12
N SER A 57 12.58 18.31 14.27
CA SER A 57 13.20 18.10 12.97
C SER A 57 14.58 17.50 13.23
N GLY A 58 14.65 16.18 13.06
CA GLY A 58 15.91 15.45 13.08
C GLY A 58 16.82 16.08 12.04
N LYS A 59 18.09 16.28 12.38
CA LYS A 59 19.09 16.76 11.43
C LYS A 59 19.37 15.65 10.39
N GLY A 60 18.46 15.51 9.42
CA GLY A 60 18.69 14.75 8.20
C GLY A 60 19.78 15.43 7.41
N GLY A 61 21.01 14.95 7.55
CA GLY A 61 22.05 15.23 6.57
C GLY A 61 21.66 14.53 5.27
N GLU A 62 21.70 15.26 4.16
CA GLU A 62 21.38 14.70 2.84
C GLU A 62 22.26 13.49 2.54
N TYR A 63 21.64 12.38 2.14
CA TYR A 63 22.32 11.11 1.94
C TYR A 63 23.39 11.22 0.85
N ARG A 64 24.65 10.89 1.19
CA ARG A 64 25.78 10.96 0.25
C ARG A 64 26.10 9.57 -0.29
N PRO A 65 26.07 9.35 -1.62
CA PRO A 65 26.44 8.07 -2.23
C PRO A 65 27.83 7.59 -1.80
N SER A 66 27.95 6.30 -1.52
CA SER A 66 29.19 5.64 -1.10
C SER A 66 29.61 4.52 -2.07
N LEU A 67 30.88 4.09 -2.03
CA LEU A 67 31.34 2.94 -2.83
C LEU A 67 30.63 1.62 -2.46
N ALA A 68 30.09 1.50 -1.25
CA ALA A 68 29.26 0.36 -0.87
C ALA A 68 27.90 0.39 -1.58
N ASP A 69 27.39 1.58 -1.92
CA ASP A 69 26.14 1.77 -2.63
C ASP A 69 26.26 1.29 -4.07
N ASP A 70 27.36 1.61 -4.74
CA ASP A 70 27.66 1.14 -6.09
C ASP A 70 27.78 -0.40 -6.13
N PHE A 71 28.40 -0.99 -5.11
CA PHE A 71 28.46 -2.45 -4.95
C PHE A 71 27.07 -3.06 -4.71
N LEU A 72 26.27 -2.50 -3.80
CA LEU A 72 24.92 -2.99 -3.50
C LEU A 72 23.99 -2.84 -4.70
N LEU A 73 24.09 -1.75 -5.45
CA LEU A 73 23.37 -1.52 -6.69
C LEU A 73 23.76 -2.55 -7.76
N ALA A 74 25.06 -2.76 -7.98
CA ALA A 74 25.55 -3.75 -8.94
C ALA A 74 25.10 -5.17 -8.57
N PHE A 75 25.16 -5.54 -7.29
CA PHE A 75 24.71 -6.85 -6.80
C PHE A 75 23.19 -7.04 -6.93
N PHE A 76 22.38 -6.06 -6.52
CA PHE A 76 20.93 -6.09 -6.67
C PHE A 76 20.53 -6.18 -8.15
N ARG A 77 21.15 -5.38 -9.01
CA ARG A 77 20.94 -5.41 -10.46
C ARG A 77 21.31 -6.78 -11.03
N ALA A 78 22.45 -7.37 -10.66
CA ALA A 78 22.83 -8.70 -11.12
C ALA A 78 21.78 -9.76 -10.78
N LYS A 79 21.17 -9.70 -9.58
CA LYS A 79 20.06 -10.59 -9.21
C LYS A 79 18.77 -10.32 -9.98
N MET A 80 18.45 -9.06 -10.30
CA MET A 80 17.35 -8.77 -11.21
C MET A 80 17.62 -9.28 -12.64
N VAL A 81 18.84 -9.15 -13.14
CA VAL A 81 19.24 -9.63 -14.48
C VAL A 81 19.19 -11.16 -14.57
N GLU A 82 19.59 -11.87 -13.51
CA GLU A 82 19.50 -13.33 -13.39
C GLU A 82 18.05 -13.83 -13.53
N GLU A 83 17.10 -13.18 -12.85
CA GLU A 83 15.66 -13.50 -12.92
C GLU A 83 15.00 -13.05 -14.24
N VAL A 84 15.37 -11.87 -14.75
CA VAL A 84 14.78 -11.31 -15.98
C VAL A 84 15.35 -11.99 -17.24
N GLY A 85 16.62 -12.40 -17.23
CA GLY A 85 17.35 -12.91 -18.41
C GLY A 85 17.73 -11.81 -19.41
N TRP A 86 17.79 -10.55 -18.97
CA TRP A 86 18.15 -9.40 -19.79
C TRP A 86 18.67 -8.26 -18.90
N ASP A 87 19.66 -7.50 -19.39
CA ASP A 87 20.19 -6.29 -18.75
C ASP A 87 20.07 -5.07 -19.67
N SER A 88 19.91 -3.90 -19.06
CA SER A 88 19.91 -2.62 -19.76
C SER A 88 21.34 -2.21 -20.16
N GLN A 89 21.48 -1.50 -21.27
CA GLN A 89 22.74 -0.89 -21.67
C GLN A 89 23.08 0.39 -20.88
N LYS A 90 22.14 0.91 -20.07
CA LYS A 90 22.35 2.10 -19.26
C LYS A 90 23.08 1.76 -17.96
N PRO A 91 24.06 2.56 -17.51
CA PRO A 91 24.77 2.31 -16.26
C PRO A 91 23.91 2.62 -15.02
N GLY A 92 24.38 2.16 -13.86
CA GLY A 92 23.86 2.58 -12.56
C GLY A 92 22.36 2.39 -12.38
N TYR A 93 21.74 3.37 -11.71
CA TYR A 93 20.36 3.29 -11.23
C TYR A 93 19.31 3.37 -12.36
N GLU A 94 19.58 4.12 -13.43
CA GLU A 94 18.63 4.21 -14.55
C GLU A 94 18.46 2.85 -15.25
N GLY A 95 19.56 2.12 -15.49
CA GLY A 95 19.49 0.77 -16.04
C GLY A 95 18.86 -0.24 -15.07
N LEU A 96 19.02 -0.07 -13.75
CA LEU A 96 18.29 -0.87 -12.76
C LEU A 96 16.77 -0.69 -12.89
N ILE A 97 16.29 0.54 -13.07
CA ILE A 97 14.87 0.85 -13.28
C ILE A 97 14.37 0.27 -14.62
N GLU A 98 15.19 0.23 -15.67
CA GLU A 98 14.84 -0.47 -16.91
C GLU A 98 14.71 -1.99 -16.74
N VAL A 99 15.60 -2.63 -15.96
CA VAL A 99 15.49 -4.07 -15.64
C VAL A 99 14.25 -4.34 -14.77
N ALA A 100 13.95 -3.48 -13.80
CA ALA A 100 12.71 -3.55 -13.02
C ALA A 100 11.45 -3.43 -13.88
N ASN A 101 11.45 -2.50 -14.83
CA ASN A 101 10.38 -2.36 -15.81
C ASN A 101 10.27 -3.64 -16.67
N ARG A 102 11.39 -4.19 -17.13
CA ARG A 102 11.43 -5.44 -17.90
C ARG A 102 10.87 -6.63 -17.12
N LEU A 103 11.12 -6.71 -15.81
CA LEU A 103 10.52 -7.72 -14.92
C LEU A 103 8.98 -7.63 -14.93
N MET A 104 8.43 -6.42 -14.79
CA MET A 104 6.98 -6.17 -14.86
C MET A 104 6.37 -6.53 -16.23
N ILE A 105 7.11 -6.31 -17.33
CA ILE A 105 6.64 -6.63 -18.70
C ILE A 105 6.73 -8.13 -19.01
N LYS A 106 7.67 -8.86 -18.39
CA LYS A 106 7.91 -10.29 -18.63
C LYS A 106 6.87 -11.18 -17.97
N GLY A 107 6.35 -10.79 -16.80
CA GLY A 107 5.31 -11.54 -16.09
C GLY A 107 3.99 -11.54 -16.87
N LYS A 108 3.35 -12.71 -16.99
CA LYS A 108 2.05 -12.88 -17.66
C LYS A 108 0.87 -12.52 -16.75
N SER A 109 1.15 -12.31 -15.46
CA SER A 109 0.21 -11.88 -14.43
C SER A 109 0.94 -11.13 -13.32
N ALA A 110 0.20 -10.33 -12.53
CA ALA A 110 0.72 -9.74 -11.30
C ALA A 110 1.34 -10.79 -10.35
N SER A 111 0.73 -11.97 -10.18
CA SER A 111 1.26 -13.02 -9.30
C SER A 111 2.61 -13.58 -9.77
N GLU A 112 2.78 -13.82 -11.07
CA GLU A 112 4.08 -14.25 -11.64
C GLU A 112 5.15 -13.14 -11.48
N THR A 113 4.75 -11.88 -11.66
CA THR A 113 5.62 -10.71 -11.44
C THR A 113 6.08 -10.61 -10.00
N GLU A 114 5.13 -10.74 -9.06
CA GLU A 114 5.38 -10.68 -7.62
C GLU A 114 6.33 -11.79 -7.19
N GLN A 115 6.06 -13.04 -7.58
CA GLN A 115 6.90 -14.19 -7.25
C GLN A 115 8.31 -14.09 -7.85
N SER A 116 8.45 -13.45 -9.02
CA SER A 116 9.77 -13.16 -9.62
C SER A 116 10.54 -12.13 -8.79
N ALA A 117 9.89 -11.05 -8.36
CA ALA A 117 10.50 -10.07 -7.46
C ALA A 117 10.81 -10.64 -6.05
N VAL A 118 9.97 -11.54 -5.52
CA VAL A 118 10.24 -12.27 -4.27
C VAL A 118 11.49 -13.16 -4.40
N ARG A 119 11.68 -13.86 -5.53
CA ARG A 119 12.92 -14.63 -5.79
C ARG A 119 14.16 -13.74 -5.83
N VAL A 120 14.07 -12.56 -6.47
CA VAL A 120 15.17 -11.57 -6.43
C VAL A 120 15.48 -11.18 -4.99
N LEU A 121 14.47 -10.82 -4.18
CA LEU A 121 14.65 -10.43 -2.77
C LEU A 121 15.29 -11.55 -1.94
N GLN A 122 14.86 -12.82 -2.12
CA GLN A 122 15.52 -13.97 -1.48
C GLN A 122 16.99 -14.10 -1.89
N ALA A 123 17.30 -13.93 -3.18
CA ALA A 123 18.65 -14.09 -3.73
C ALA A 123 19.66 -13.01 -3.28
N LEU A 124 19.20 -11.95 -2.60
CA LEU A 124 20.07 -10.96 -1.95
C LEU A 124 20.68 -11.46 -0.64
N PHE A 125 20.12 -12.51 -0.04
CA PHE A 125 20.54 -13.03 1.26
C PHE A 125 21.07 -14.47 1.13
N PRO A 126 22.11 -14.85 1.90
CA PRO A 126 22.48 -16.26 2.04
C PRO A 126 21.27 -17.07 2.55
N PRO A 127 20.88 -18.21 1.93
CA PRO A 127 19.65 -18.91 2.29
C PRO A 127 19.53 -19.29 3.78
N LEU A 128 20.65 -19.64 4.41
CA LEU A 128 20.70 -19.97 5.84
C LEU A 128 20.35 -18.75 6.73
N LEU A 129 20.67 -17.53 6.31
CA LEU A 129 20.38 -16.31 7.08
C LEU A 129 18.87 -16.09 7.21
N LEU A 130 18.10 -16.27 6.14
CA LEU A 130 16.64 -16.13 6.14
C LEU A 130 16.00 -17.16 7.09
N VAL A 131 16.43 -18.42 6.98
CA VAL A 131 15.94 -19.53 7.83
C VAL A 131 16.25 -19.26 9.31
N LEU A 132 17.49 -18.88 9.64
CA LEU A 132 17.88 -18.58 11.02
C LEU A 132 17.18 -17.33 11.56
N PHE A 133 17.03 -16.27 10.75
CA PHE A 133 16.30 -15.07 11.15
C PHE A 133 14.85 -15.42 11.53
N LYS A 134 14.14 -16.12 10.63
CA LYS A 134 12.74 -16.52 10.84
C LYS A 134 12.58 -17.49 12.01
N ALA A 135 13.51 -18.43 12.20
CA ALA A 135 13.44 -19.40 13.29
C ALA A 135 13.79 -18.81 14.67
N LEU A 136 14.75 -17.87 14.74
CA LEU A 136 15.30 -17.38 16.01
C LEU A 136 14.74 -16.03 16.45
N LEU A 137 14.49 -15.10 15.52
CA LEU A 137 14.15 -13.71 15.87
C LEU A 137 12.65 -13.42 15.76
N ALA A 138 11.95 -13.97 14.77
CA ALA A 138 10.51 -13.77 14.62
C ALA A 138 9.67 -14.25 15.83
N PRO A 139 10.02 -15.34 16.56
CA PRO A 139 9.28 -15.72 17.77
C PRO A 139 9.51 -14.78 18.96
N ILE A 140 10.62 -14.02 19.00
CA ILE A 140 11.00 -13.25 20.19
C ILE A 140 10.09 -12.03 20.36
N ALA A 141 9.54 -11.90 21.58
CA ALA A 141 8.63 -10.84 21.96
C ALA A 141 7.43 -10.69 21.00
N ASN A 142 6.90 -11.80 20.48
CA ASN A 142 5.83 -11.83 19.48
C ASN A 142 6.18 -11.01 18.21
N GLY A 143 7.37 -11.24 17.64
CA GLY A 143 7.85 -10.56 16.43
C GLY A 143 8.34 -9.12 16.62
N GLN A 144 8.15 -8.51 17.80
CA GLN A 144 8.52 -7.11 18.05
C GLN A 144 10.04 -6.87 17.92
N LEU A 145 10.88 -7.82 18.37
CA LEU A 145 12.33 -7.71 18.21
C LEU A 145 12.72 -7.75 16.73
N ALA A 146 12.21 -8.74 15.98
CA ALA A 146 12.46 -8.87 14.56
C ALA A 146 12.04 -7.61 13.79
N SER A 147 10.84 -7.07 14.09
CA SER A 147 10.29 -5.84 13.47
C SER A 147 11.20 -4.62 13.69
N MET A 148 11.71 -4.40 14.91
CA MET A 148 12.67 -3.33 15.19
C MET A 148 14.01 -3.54 14.47
N MET A 149 14.50 -4.78 14.42
CA MET A 149 15.76 -5.12 13.77
C MET A 149 15.70 -4.88 12.25
N VAL A 150 14.65 -5.34 11.57
CA VAL A 150 14.50 -5.13 10.12
C VAL A 150 14.25 -3.66 9.79
N ALA A 151 13.47 -2.92 10.59
CA ALA A 151 13.28 -1.49 10.37
C ALA A 151 14.62 -0.73 10.41
N ARG A 152 15.45 -1.00 11.42
CA ARG A 152 16.79 -0.39 11.53
C ARG A 152 17.72 -0.85 10.40
N ALA A 153 17.71 -2.13 10.05
CA ALA A 153 18.51 -2.65 8.94
C ALA A 153 18.12 -1.95 7.63
N THR A 154 16.84 -1.95 7.27
CA THR A 154 16.31 -1.28 6.07
C THR A 154 16.66 0.20 6.02
N ALA A 155 16.48 0.95 7.12
CA ALA A 155 16.82 2.37 7.17
C ALA A 155 18.33 2.65 7.04
N LEU A 156 19.20 1.69 7.35
CA LEU A 156 20.64 1.84 7.20
C LEU A 156 21.17 1.31 5.85
N SER A 157 20.64 0.20 5.35
CA SER A 157 21.18 -0.50 4.17
C SER A 157 20.48 -0.20 2.85
N CYS A 158 19.30 0.41 2.86
CA CYS A 158 18.49 0.60 1.64
C CYS A 158 18.38 2.07 1.17
N GLN A 159 19.15 2.99 1.75
CA GLN A 159 19.10 4.40 1.35
C GLN A 159 19.63 4.66 -0.06
N TRP A 160 20.61 3.88 -0.53
CA TRP A 160 21.05 3.92 -1.94
C TRP A 160 19.92 3.56 -2.94
N LEU A 161 18.99 2.70 -2.52
CA LEU A 161 17.88 2.20 -3.32
C LEU A 161 16.66 3.14 -3.23
N MET A 162 16.33 3.59 -2.03
CA MET A 162 15.08 4.29 -1.74
C MET A 162 15.24 5.79 -1.49
N GLY A 163 16.44 6.31 -1.19
CA GLY A 163 16.65 7.68 -0.74
C GLY A 163 16.70 7.80 0.79
N THR A 164 16.67 9.03 1.31
CA THR A 164 16.79 9.31 2.76
C THR A 164 15.73 8.55 3.56
N CYS A 165 16.19 7.74 4.52
CA CYS A 165 15.34 6.92 5.38
C CYS A 165 15.50 7.33 6.85
N SER A 166 14.39 7.42 7.58
CA SER A 166 14.38 7.62 9.03
C SER A 166 13.55 6.53 9.73
N VAL A 167 13.97 6.12 10.93
CA VAL A 167 13.21 5.16 11.75
C VAL A 167 12.20 5.91 12.60
N ASN A 168 10.92 5.57 12.49
CA ASN A 168 9.84 6.16 13.26
C ASN A 168 9.07 5.11 14.07
N SER A 169 8.12 5.57 14.90
CA SER A 169 7.26 4.70 15.69
C SER A 169 5.94 4.42 14.99
N VAL A 170 5.52 3.15 14.99
CA VAL A 170 4.25 2.69 14.40
C VAL A 170 3.37 2.05 15.48
N THR A 171 2.06 2.09 15.29
CA THR A 171 1.10 1.45 16.20
C THR A 171 0.83 0.03 15.72
N LEU A 172 1.20 -0.95 16.55
CA LEU A 172 0.97 -2.36 16.27
C LEU A 172 -0.50 -2.74 16.49
N PRO A 173 -0.97 -3.89 15.95
CA PRO A 173 -2.34 -4.38 16.16
C PRO A 173 -2.75 -4.56 17.64
N ASN A 174 -1.78 -4.70 18.55
CA ASN A 174 -2.01 -4.78 20.00
C ASN A 174 -2.08 -3.39 20.70
N GLY A 175 -2.13 -2.30 19.93
CA GLY A 175 -2.20 -0.92 20.42
C GLY A 175 -0.88 -0.35 20.96
N LYS A 176 0.21 -1.13 21.01
CA LYS A 176 1.52 -0.62 21.45
C LYS A 176 2.20 0.16 20.33
N SER A 177 2.84 1.27 20.69
CA SER A 177 3.76 1.97 19.82
C SER A 177 5.14 1.30 19.84
N LEU A 178 5.73 1.03 18.68
CA LEU A 178 7.04 0.39 18.54
C LEU A 178 7.88 1.14 17.50
N SER A 179 9.18 1.31 17.76
CA SER A 179 10.15 1.90 16.82
C SER A 179 10.53 0.90 15.72
N SER A 180 9.53 0.54 14.91
CA SER A 180 9.61 -0.41 13.79
C SER A 180 9.01 0.17 12.49
N GLY A 181 8.84 1.48 12.42
CA GLY A 181 8.55 2.16 11.16
C GLY A 181 9.83 2.58 10.42
N VAL A 182 9.78 2.63 9.09
CA VAL A 182 10.77 3.36 8.28
C VAL A 182 10.03 4.32 7.37
N PHE A 183 10.30 5.61 7.53
CA PHE A 183 9.80 6.66 6.64
C PHE A 183 10.89 7.00 5.62
N VAL A 184 10.58 6.81 4.34
CA VAL A 184 11.39 7.25 3.20
C VAL A 184 10.86 8.62 2.77
N GLU A 185 11.68 9.67 2.91
CA GLU A 185 11.25 11.05 2.64
C GLU A 185 10.88 11.27 1.17
N LYS A 186 11.63 10.64 0.26
CA LYS A 186 11.38 10.68 -1.18
C LYS A 186 11.93 9.41 -1.84
N CYS A 187 11.02 8.52 -2.24
CA CYS A 187 11.33 7.20 -2.77
C CYS A 187 11.92 7.28 -4.18
N LYS A 188 13.25 7.21 -4.29
CA LYS A 188 13.99 7.24 -5.56
C LYS A 188 13.49 6.19 -6.56
N TYR A 189 13.06 5.01 -6.10
CA TYR A 189 12.53 3.95 -6.95
C TYR A 189 11.20 4.32 -7.60
N LEU A 190 10.31 4.99 -6.85
CA LEU A 190 9.04 5.48 -7.36
C LEU A 190 9.25 6.72 -8.25
N GLU A 191 10.10 7.65 -7.84
CA GLU A 191 10.42 8.87 -8.59
C GLU A 191 11.03 8.57 -9.96
N GLU A 192 11.98 7.62 -10.05
CA GLU A 192 12.63 7.29 -11.33
C GLU A 192 11.78 6.39 -12.22
N SER A 193 11.03 5.44 -11.64
CA SER A 193 10.13 4.57 -12.41
C SER A 193 8.90 5.29 -12.97
N LYS A 194 8.49 6.41 -12.33
CA LYS A 194 7.37 7.28 -12.76
C LYS A 194 6.08 6.49 -13.00
N CYS A 195 5.93 5.36 -12.32
CA CYS A 195 4.82 4.44 -12.55
C CYS A 195 4.43 3.70 -11.28
N LEU A 196 3.20 3.98 -10.81
CA LEU A 196 2.56 3.27 -9.71
C LEU A 196 2.58 1.75 -9.90
N GLY A 197 2.29 1.26 -11.12
CA GLY A 197 2.29 -0.16 -11.42
C GLY A 197 3.65 -0.85 -11.20
N ILE A 198 4.78 -0.16 -11.41
CA ILE A 198 6.10 -0.69 -11.08
C ILE A 198 6.24 -0.72 -9.55
N CYS A 199 6.02 0.41 -8.87
CA CYS A 199 6.11 0.50 -7.41
C CYS A 199 5.25 -0.56 -6.67
N ILE A 200 4.02 -0.82 -7.12
CA ILE A 200 3.13 -1.82 -6.52
C ILE A 200 3.65 -3.24 -6.76
N ASN A 201 3.86 -3.62 -8.03
CA ASN A 201 4.09 -5.02 -8.41
C ASN A 201 5.55 -5.48 -8.27
N THR A 202 6.54 -4.56 -8.22
CA THR A 202 7.97 -4.91 -8.10
C THR A 202 8.61 -4.46 -6.79
N CYS A 203 7.95 -3.60 -6.00
CA CYS A 203 8.43 -3.16 -4.69
C CYS A 203 7.44 -3.51 -3.56
N LYS A 204 6.24 -2.91 -3.50
CA LYS A 204 5.31 -3.07 -2.38
C LYS A 204 4.87 -4.52 -2.16
N LEU A 205 4.15 -5.13 -3.09
CA LEU A 205 3.60 -6.48 -2.90
C LEU A 205 4.72 -7.52 -2.67
N PRO A 206 5.81 -7.56 -3.47
CA PRO A 206 6.90 -8.51 -3.27
C PRO A 206 7.61 -8.34 -1.93
N THR A 207 7.80 -7.10 -1.47
CA THR A 207 8.50 -6.85 -0.20
C THR A 207 7.63 -7.26 1.00
N GLN A 208 6.32 -6.98 0.97
CA GLN A 208 5.40 -7.46 2.00
C GLN A 208 5.36 -8.99 2.06
N THR A 209 5.26 -9.67 0.91
CA THR A 209 5.29 -11.13 0.80
C THR A 209 6.64 -11.70 1.26
N PHE A 210 7.76 -11.10 0.86
CA PHE A 210 9.10 -11.49 1.31
C PHE A 210 9.25 -11.44 2.83
N PHE A 211 8.92 -10.31 3.46
CA PHE A 211 9.07 -10.18 4.91
C PHE A 211 8.16 -11.15 5.67
N LYS A 212 6.91 -11.33 5.23
CA LYS A 212 5.97 -12.26 5.85
C LYS A 212 6.43 -13.72 5.71
N ASP A 213 6.66 -14.17 4.48
CA ASP A 213 6.83 -15.59 4.19
C ASP A 213 8.27 -16.07 4.40
N HIS A 214 9.27 -15.20 4.26
CA HIS A 214 10.69 -15.58 4.38
C HIS A 214 11.38 -15.04 5.63
N MET A 215 10.98 -13.88 6.16
CA MET A 215 11.53 -13.32 7.41
C MET A 215 10.63 -13.56 8.64
N GLY A 216 9.35 -13.91 8.45
CA GLY A 216 8.39 -14.06 9.55
C GLY A 216 7.96 -12.75 10.20
N VAL A 217 8.02 -11.64 9.46
CA VAL A 217 7.67 -10.29 9.93
C VAL A 217 6.57 -9.73 9.06
N ASP A 218 5.41 -9.42 9.64
CA ASP A 218 4.36 -8.68 8.93
C ASP A 218 4.87 -7.28 8.54
N LEU A 219 4.53 -6.83 7.34
CA LEU A 219 4.87 -5.51 6.82
C LEU A 219 3.69 -4.96 6.03
N TYR A 220 3.33 -3.71 6.32
CA TYR A 220 2.44 -2.89 5.50
C TYR A 220 3.19 -1.68 4.97
N MET A 221 3.17 -1.47 3.65
CA MET A 221 3.83 -0.36 2.97
C MET A 221 2.82 0.65 2.41
N GLU A 222 3.08 1.92 2.65
CA GLU A 222 2.22 3.04 2.27
C GLU A 222 3.03 4.04 1.41
N PRO A 223 3.11 3.82 0.08
CA PRO A 223 3.65 4.81 -0.83
C PRO A 223 2.67 5.99 -0.97
N ASN A 224 3.19 7.21 -1.00
CA ASN A 224 2.48 8.40 -1.43
C ASN A 224 2.91 8.73 -2.87
N PHE A 225 1.95 8.89 -3.77
CA PHE A 225 2.20 9.15 -5.19
C PHE A 225 2.21 10.65 -5.54
N GLU A 226 1.88 11.53 -4.59
CA GLU A 226 1.92 12.99 -4.75
C GLU A 226 3.31 13.57 -4.44
N ASP A 227 3.90 13.18 -3.30
CA ASP A 227 5.22 13.66 -2.83
C ASP A 227 6.36 12.64 -3.01
N TYR A 228 6.03 11.44 -3.51
CA TYR A 228 6.91 10.29 -3.66
C TYR A 228 7.44 9.66 -2.37
N SER A 229 6.97 10.05 -1.18
CA SER A 229 7.37 9.42 0.09
C SER A 229 6.85 7.98 0.23
N CYS A 230 7.39 7.21 1.18
CA CYS A 230 6.90 5.86 1.47
C CYS A 230 7.11 5.48 2.94
N GLN A 231 6.04 5.07 3.61
CA GLN A 231 6.09 4.54 4.98
C GLN A 231 6.09 3.00 4.97
N PHE A 232 7.06 2.39 5.65
CA PHE A 232 7.10 0.97 5.96
C PHE A 232 6.65 0.77 7.41
N ASN A 233 5.70 -0.12 7.66
CA ASN A 233 5.17 -0.42 8.99
C ASN A 233 5.50 -1.87 9.36
N PHE A 234 6.68 -2.14 9.92
CA PHE A 234 7.05 -3.50 10.33
C PHE A 234 6.36 -3.90 11.64
N GLY A 235 5.83 -5.12 11.68
CA GLY A 235 4.94 -5.63 12.73
C GLY A 235 3.46 -5.27 12.52
N VAL A 236 3.11 -4.67 11.37
CA VAL A 236 1.73 -4.36 10.99
C VAL A 236 1.36 -5.18 9.75
N PRO A 237 0.31 -6.02 9.79
CA PRO A 237 -0.11 -6.78 8.62
C PRO A 237 -0.70 -5.84 7.55
N PRO A 238 -0.50 -6.14 6.26
CA PRO A 238 -1.10 -5.36 5.18
C PRO A 238 -2.64 -5.50 5.21
N PRO A 239 -3.39 -4.45 4.83
CA PRO A 239 -4.83 -4.51 4.72
C PRO A 239 -5.25 -5.46 3.57
N PRO A 240 -6.50 -5.97 3.59
CA PRO A 240 -7.10 -6.64 2.44
C PRO A 240 -7.00 -5.81 1.15
N ILE A 241 -6.76 -6.48 0.01
CA ILE A 241 -6.51 -5.87 -1.31
C ILE A 241 -7.60 -4.88 -1.71
N ASP A 242 -8.86 -5.19 -1.42
CA ASP A 242 -10.04 -4.36 -1.68
C ASP A 242 -10.14 -3.12 -0.78
N THR A 243 -9.31 -3.01 0.25
CA THR A 243 -9.25 -1.87 1.18
C THR A 243 -7.93 -1.08 1.12
N ASP A 244 -6.87 -1.67 0.55
CA ASP A 244 -5.58 -1.00 0.37
C ASP A 244 -5.72 0.21 -0.58
N LYS A 245 -5.41 1.40 -0.07
CA LYS A 245 -5.54 2.66 -0.83
C LYS A 245 -4.61 2.69 -2.03
N ALA A 246 -3.37 2.22 -1.86
CA ALA A 246 -2.36 2.26 -2.91
C ALA A 246 -2.69 1.31 -4.09
N LEU A 247 -3.66 0.40 -3.90
CA LEU A 247 -4.17 -0.47 -4.95
C LEU A 247 -5.37 0.12 -5.72
N LYS A 248 -5.87 1.29 -5.32
CA LYS A 248 -7.03 1.96 -5.95
C LYS A 248 -6.67 3.19 -6.78
N GLU A 249 -5.47 3.72 -6.60
CA GLU A 249 -5.01 4.94 -7.26
C GLU A 249 -4.84 4.74 -8.78
N PRO A 250 -5.13 5.79 -9.58
CA PRO A 250 -4.94 5.75 -11.02
C PRO A 250 -3.46 5.69 -11.40
N CYS A 251 -3.18 5.29 -12.63
CA CYS A 251 -1.81 5.30 -13.14
C CYS A 251 -1.36 6.74 -13.40
N LEU A 252 -0.17 7.11 -12.93
CA LEU A 252 0.48 8.38 -13.30
C LEU A 252 0.49 8.54 -14.83
N ASP A 253 0.09 9.71 -15.33
CA ASP A 253 -0.03 9.97 -16.78
C ASP A 253 1.27 9.70 -17.55
N ILE A 254 2.40 9.98 -16.89
CA ILE A 254 3.77 9.79 -17.37
C ILE A 254 4.23 8.32 -17.36
N CYS A 255 3.47 7.38 -16.79
CA CYS A 255 3.85 5.97 -16.78
C CYS A 255 3.89 5.38 -18.20
N THR A 256 5.09 5.04 -18.66
CA THR A 256 5.33 4.49 -20.00
C THR A 256 4.63 3.14 -20.21
N ASN A 257 4.48 2.33 -19.16
CA ASN A 257 3.81 1.03 -19.23
C ASN A 257 2.29 1.17 -19.41
N ALA A 258 1.68 2.15 -18.75
CA ALA A 258 0.27 2.48 -18.91
C ALA A 258 0.00 2.96 -20.33
N ARG A 259 0.82 3.90 -20.80
CA ARG A 259 0.77 4.41 -22.17
C ARG A 259 0.91 3.30 -23.21
N ARG A 260 1.90 2.41 -23.09
CA ARG A 260 2.10 1.28 -24.00
C ARG A 260 0.90 0.32 -24.01
N ARG A 261 0.28 0.01 -22.85
CA ARG A 261 -0.92 -0.84 -22.80
C ARG A 261 -2.15 -0.20 -23.45
N ARG A 262 -2.31 1.12 -23.31
CA ARG A 262 -3.34 1.91 -24.03
C ARG A 262 -3.10 1.88 -25.55
N GLU A 263 -1.86 2.07 -25.99
CA GLU A 263 -1.47 2.02 -27.42
C GLU A 263 -1.65 0.62 -28.04
N LEU A 264 -1.49 -0.46 -27.26
CA LEU A 264 -1.70 -1.85 -27.69
C LEU A 264 -3.16 -2.31 -27.67
N GLY A 265 -4.13 -1.44 -27.35
CA GLY A 265 -5.56 -1.75 -27.47
C GLY A 265 -6.09 -2.80 -26.49
N SER A 266 -5.42 -3.04 -25.36
CA SER A 266 -5.83 -4.02 -24.36
C SER A 266 -7.00 -3.51 -23.49
N SER A 267 -8.20 -3.45 -24.08
CA SER A 267 -9.45 -3.14 -23.38
C SER A 267 -9.84 -4.25 -22.41
N GLY A 268 -9.49 -4.09 -21.11
CA GLY A 268 -9.69 -5.15 -20.12
C GLY A 268 -9.66 -4.74 -18.64
N GLY A 269 -9.75 -3.44 -18.32
CA GLY A 269 -9.86 -2.95 -16.94
C GLY A 269 -10.70 -1.67 -16.88
N PRO A 270 -11.44 -1.43 -15.78
CA PRO A 270 -12.29 -0.24 -15.63
C PRO A 270 -11.47 1.05 -15.70
N ASP A 271 -12.07 2.08 -16.28
CA ASP A 271 -11.38 3.31 -16.69
C ASP A 271 -10.57 3.98 -15.58
N GLY A 272 -9.31 4.28 -15.88
CA GLY A 272 -8.43 5.13 -15.06
C GLY A 272 -7.51 4.41 -14.08
N LEU A 273 -7.87 3.23 -13.57
CA LEU A 273 -6.96 2.50 -12.67
C LEU A 273 -5.66 2.12 -13.38
N CYS A 274 -4.54 2.27 -12.67
CA CYS A 274 -3.29 1.63 -13.08
C CYS A 274 -3.52 0.11 -13.14
N PRO A 275 -2.86 -0.65 -14.02
CA PRO A 275 -2.95 -2.12 -14.02
C PRO A 275 -2.33 -2.69 -12.73
N GLN A 276 -3.15 -2.69 -11.69
CA GLN A 276 -3.33 -3.79 -10.77
C GLN A 276 -3.80 -4.98 -11.63
N VAL A 277 -3.15 -6.14 -11.48
CA VAL A 277 -3.33 -7.35 -12.31
C VAL A 277 -2.65 -7.33 -13.69
#